data_AF-A0A933AJJ9-F1
#
_entry.id   AF-A0A933AJJ9-F1
#
_cell.length_a   1.000
_cell.length_b   1.000
_cell.length_c   1.000
_cell.angle_alpha   90.00
_cell.angle_beta   90.00
_cell.angle_gamma   90.00
#
_symmetry.space_group_name_H-M   'P 1'
#
loop_
_entity.id
_entity.type
_entity.pdbx_description
1 polymer ?
#
loop_
_entity_poly.entity_id
_entity_poly.type
_entity_poly.pdbx_seq_one_letter_code
_entity_poly.pdbx_strand_id
1 'polypeptide(L)' 'MTISLVTDSTADVPADLVARYGISVAPTLLVAGGQTFRDGLDSRMQYNTPYGEPLRHT' A
#
# COMPACT_ATOMS: atom_id res chain seq x y z
N MET A 1 20.83 -13.56 -17.91
CA MET A 1 20.79 -12.94 -16.57
C MET A 1 19.39 -12.39 -16.39
N THR A 2 18.69 -12.81 -15.33
CA THR A 2 17.30 -12.41 -15.10
C THR A 2 17.27 -11.43 -13.95
N ILE A 3 16.60 -10.29 -14.13
CA ILE A 3 16.43 -9.26 -13.10
C ILE A 3 14.98 -9.33 -12.63
N SER A 4 14.80 -9.29 -11.31
CA SER A 4 13.48 -9.16 -10.68
C SER A 4 13.33 -7.77 -10.08
N LEU A 5 12.16 -7.15 -10.28
CA LEU A 5 11.84 -5.86 -9.69
C LEU A 5 10.91 -6.08 -8.49
N VAL A 6 11.35 -5.62 -7.32
CA VAL A 6 10.61 -5.70 -6.07
C VAL A 6 10.53 -4.30 -5.48
N THR A 7 9.35 -3.89 -5.04
CA THR A 7 9.09 -2.62 -4.36
C THR A 7 8.11 -2.84 -3.21
N ASP A 8 7.75 -1.80 -2.48
CA ASP A 8 6.70 -1.83 -1.47
C ASP A 8 5.47 -1.01 -1.90
N SER A 9 4.40 -1.10 -1.10
CA SER A 9 3.11 -0.46 -1.42
C SER A 9 3.17 1.07 -1.40
N THR A 10 4.22 1.70 -0.87
CA THR A 10 4.33 3.16 -0.78
C THR A 10 4.81 3.82 -2.09
N ALA A 11 5.20 3.02 -3.07
CA ALA A 11 5.67 3.49 -4.36
C ALA A 11 4.54 3.92 -5.32
N ASP A 12 3.27 3.71 -4.95
CA ASP A 12 2.08 4.07 -5.74
C ASP A 12 2.14 3.60 -7.21
N VAL A 13 2.73 2.42 -7.45
CA VAL A 13 2.87 1.87 -8.81
C VAL A 13 1.49 1.48 -9.36
N PRO A 14 1.09 1.99 -10.53
CA PRO A 14 -0.17 1.61 -11.17
C PRO A 14 -0.29 0.09 -11.40
N ALA A 15 -1.46 -0.47 -11.11
CA ALA A 15 -1.70 -1.92 -11.17
C ALA A 15 -1.47 -2.53 -12.56
N ASP A 16 -1.71 -1.76 -13.63
CA ASP A 16 -1.45 -2.19 -15.01
C ASP A 16 0.06 -2.33 -15.29
N LEU A 17 0.90 -1.50 -14.69
CA LEU A 17 2.36 -1.62 -14.80
C LEU A 17 2.90 -2.79 -13.98
N VAL A 18 2.35 -3.01 -12.78
CA VAL A 18 2.66 -4.18 -11.94
C VAL A 18 2.41 -5.47 -12.70
N ALA A 19 1.21 -5.60 -13.29
CA ALA A 19 0.82 -6.77 -14.07
C ALA A 19 1.66 -6.93 -15.34
N ARG A 20 1.94 -5.82 -16.06
CA ARG A 20 2.71 -5.83 -17.32
C ARG A 20 4.15 -6.29 -17.13
N TYR A 21 4.81 -5.85 -16.06
CA TYR A 21 6.24 -6.08 -15.85
C TYR A 21 6.56 -7.16 -14.80
N GLY A 22 5.55 -7.76 -14.17
CA GLY A 22 5.75 -8.77 -13.14
C GLY A 22 6.46 -8.21 -11.89
N ILE A 23 6.10 -6.99 -11.50
CA ILE A 23 6.68 -6.31 -10.34
C ILE A 23 6.12 -6.95 -9.07
N SER A 24 6.97 -7.37 -8.14
CA SER A 24 6.52 -7.83 -6.84
C SER A 24 6.36 -6.64 -5.89
N VAL A 25 5.16 -6.44 -5.35
CA VAL A 25 4.87 -5.37 -4.38
C VAL A 25 4.70 -5.99 -2.99
N ALA A 26 5.56 -5.61 -2.05
CA ALA A 26 5.43 -5.97 -0.64
C ALA A 26 4.52 -4.97 0.09
N PRO A 27 3.50 -5.41 0.85
CA PRO A 27 2.65 -4.49 1.58
C PRO A 27 3.40 -3.89 2.77
N THR A 28 3.28 -2.58 2.96
CA THR A 28 3.67 -1.91 4.20
C THR A 28 2.70 -2.27 5.32
N LEU A 29 3.22 -2.43 6.54
CA LEU A 29 2.43 -2.67 7.74
C LEU A 29 2.12 -1.37 8.46
N LEU A 30 0.85 -1.10 8.69
CA LEU A 30 0.37 0.00 9.51
C LEU A 30 -0.05 -0.55 10.88
N VAL A 31 0.56 -0.03 11.94
CA VAL A 31 0.24 -0.40 13.32
C VAL A 31 -0.52 0.74 13.99
N ALA A 32 -1.79 0.53 14.33
CA ALA A 32 -2.65 1.52 14.96
C ALA A 32 -3.66 0.86 15.90
N GLY A 33 -3.88 1.45 17.08
CA GLY A 33 -4.87 0.96 18.04
C GLY A 33 -4.63 -0.48 18.52
N GLY A 34 -3.38 -0.96 18.53
CA GLY A 34 -3.04 -2.34 18.87
C GLY A 34 -3.35 -3.36 17.75
N GLN A 35 -3.73 -2.90 16.57
CA GLN A 35 -3.96 -3.73 15.38
C GLN A 35 -2.90 -3.46 14.31
N THR A 36 -2.69 -4.45 13.44
CA THR A 36 -1.77 -4.38 12.29
C THR A 36 -2.56 -4.58 11.01
N PHE A 37 -2.32 -3.71 10.03
CA PHE A 37 -2.98 -3.71 8.73
C PHE A 37 -1.93 -3.75 7.62
N ARG A 38 -2.18 -4.53 6.57
CA ARG A 38 -1.39 -4.55 5.33
C ARG A 38 -2.01 -3.59 4.34
N ASP A 39 -1.22 -2.60 3.97
CA ASP A 39 -1.60 -1.60 3.00
C ASP A 39 -1.99 -2.23 1.64
N GLY A 40 -3.06 -1.72 1.04
CA GLY A 40 -3.67 -2.23 -0.20
C GLY A 40 -4.34 -3.62 -0.13
N LEU A 41 -4.23 -4.37 0.97
CA LEU A 41 -4.79 -5.73 1.12
C LEU A 41 -5.93 -5.82 2.13
N ASP A 42 -5.81 -5.13 3.26
CA ASP A 42 -6.80 -5.22 4.33
C ASP A 42 -7.87 -4.12 4.16
N SER A 43 -9.11 -4.53 3.91
CA SER A 43 -10.19 -3.66 3.40
C SER A 43 -10.85 -2.72 4.42
N ARG A 44 -10.23 -2.44 5.57
CA ARG A 44 -10.86 -1.70 6.69
C ARG A 44 -9.92 -0.81 7.50
N MET A 45 -8.96 -0.16 6.85
CA MET A 45 -8.31 0.97 7.50
C MET A 45 -9.10 2.26 7.24
N GLN A 46 -9.93 2.67 8.20
CA GLN A 46 -10.48 4.02 8.19
C GLN A 46 -9.42 4.94 8.79
N TYR A 47 -8.68 5.66 7.95
CA TYR A 47 -7.74 6.68 8.39
C TYR A 47 -8.52 7.82 9.04
N ASN A 48 -8.72 7.72 10.36
CA ASN A 48 -9.05 8.88 11.15
C ASN A 48 -7.73 9.64 11.34
N THR A 49 -7.61 10.80 10.69
CA THR A 49 -6.49 11.69 11.01
C THR A 49 -6.60 12.04 12.50
N PRO A 50 -5.49 12.20 13.23
CA PRO A 50 -5.53 12.72 14.59
C PRO A 50 -6.14 14.14 14.67
N TYR A 51 -6.47 14.75 13.52
CA TYR A 51 -7.04 16.09 13.35
C TYR A 51 -8.46 16.11 12.74
N GLY A 52 -9.12 14.96 12.54
CA GLY A 52 -10.53 14.90 12.11
C GLY A 52 -10.84 15.22 10.64
N GLU A 53 -9.83 15.53 9.82
CA GLU A 53 -10.03 15.76 8.38
C GLU A 53 -9.86 14.46 7.58
N PRO A 54 -10.78 14.12 6.66
CA PRO A 54 -10.61 12.96 5.79
C PRO A 54 -9.43 13.20 4.81
N LEU A 55 -8.59 12.17 4.62
CA LEU A 55 -7.54 12.20 3.60
C LEU A 55 -8.20 12.32 2.22
N ARG A 56 -8.00 13.47 1.56
CA ARG A 56 -8.46 13.71 0.20
C ARG A 56 -7.71 12.74 -0.71
N HIS A 57 -8.41 11.80 -1.33
CA HIS A 57 -7.89 11.07 -2.49
C HIS A 57 -7.73 12.08 -3.63
N THR A 58 -6.48 12.40 -3.98
CA THR A 58 -6.10 13.08 -5.23
C THR A 58 -5.82 12.06 -6.31
#